data_AF-B0PDG3-F1
#
_entry.id   AF-B0PDG3-F1
#
_cell.length_a   1.000
_cell.length_b   1.000
_cell.length_c   1.000
_cell.angle_alpha   90.00
_cell.angle_beta   90.00
_cell.angle_gamma   90.00
#
_symmetry.space_group_name_H-M   'P 1'
#
loop_
_entity.id
_entity.type
_entity.pdbx_description
1 polymer ?
#
loop_
_entity_poly.entity_id
_entity_poly.type
_entity_poly.pdbx_seq_one_letter_code
_entity_poly.pdbx_strand_id
1 'polypeptide(L)'
;MLLNASVWIILFLISVGKLTYDKKKLKNLKHSGTCIDSEIKDIIPASWIRVGNYISCRIVCGFIYEDKEYKAVSNYYVLTPFQRKEDLYANVFIEQNNPTKYSIELFQEGR
;
A
#
# COMPACT_ATOMS: atom_id res chain seq x y z
N MET A 1 24.85 -20.19 -17.60
CA MET A 1 23.38 -19.99 -17.60
C MET A 1 22.71 -20.35 -16.27
N LEU A 2 23.13 -21.42 -15.56
CA LEU A 2 22.59 -21.82 -14.24
C LEU A 2 22.64 -20.73 -13.15
N LEU A 3 23.72 -19.95 -13.07
CA LEU A 3 23.85 -18.83 -12.12
C LEU A 3 22.82 -17.72 -12.35
N ASN A 4 22.43 -17.48 -13.61
CA ASN A 4 21.43 -16.45 -13.90
C ASN A 4 20.04 -16.95 -13.48
N ALA A 5 19.73 -18.22 -13.78
CA ALA A 5 18.49 -18.85 -13.35
C ALA A 5 18.35 -18.89 -11.82
N SER A 6 19.42 -19.17 -11.08
CA SER A 6 19.38 -19.19 -9.61
C SER A 6 19.11 -17.79 -9.02
N VAL A 7 19.69 -16.74 -9.58
CA VAL A 7 19.41 -15.34 -9.16
C VAL A 7 17.92 -15.00 -9.37
N TRP A 8 17.36 -15.34 -10.53
CA TRP A 8 15.94 -15.10 -10.81
C TRP A 8 15.02 -15.87 -9.85
N ILE A 9 15.35 -17.12 -9.50
CA ILE A 9 14.59 -17.92 -8.54
C ILE A 9 14.63 -17.27 -7.14
N ILE A 10 15.80 -16.81 -6.68
CA ILE A 10 15.93 -16.14 -5.38
C ILE A 10 15.08 -14.86 -5.35
N LEU A 11 15.14 -14.03 -6.39
CA LEU A 11 14.32 -12.82 -6.50
C LEU A 11 12.83 -13.14 -6.49
N PHE A 12 12.40 -14.19 -7.20
CA PHE A 12 11.02 -14.65 -7.21
C PHE A 12 10.56 -15.08 -5.82
N LEU A 13 11.35 -15.90 -5.12
CA LEU A 13 11.02 -16.37 -3.77
C LEU A 13 10.91 -15.21 -2.76
N ILE A 14 11.82 -14.25 -2.81
CA ILE A 14 11.78 -13.04 -1.95
C ILE A 14 10.51 -12.23 -2.25
N SER A 15 10.15 -12.07 -3.52
CA SER A 15 8.98 -11.30 -3.94
C SER A 15 7.67 -11.95 -3.49
N VAL A 16 7.52 -13.27 -3.69
CA VAL A 16 6.35 -14.04 -3.25
C VAL A 16 6.26 -14.09 -1.72
N GLY A 17 7.39 -14.23 -1.04
CA GLY A 17 7.47 -14.18 0.43
C GLY A 17 6.97 -12.84 0.96
N LYS A 18 7.44 -11.73 0.39
CA LYS A 18 7.00 -10.38 0.74
C LYS A 18 5.50 -10.19 0.49
N LEU A 19 4.99 -10.61 -0.66
CA LEU A 19 3.56 -10.52 -0.98
C LEU A 19 2.70 -11.29 0.03
N THR A 20 3.11 -12.50 0.39
CA THR A 20 2.40 -13.35 1.36
C THR A 20 2.41 -12.72 2.75
N TYR A 21 3.55 -12.16 3.16
CA TYR A 21 3.69 -11.44 4.42
C TYR A 21 2.76 -10.21 4.46
N ASP A 22 2.80 -9.37 3.43
CA ASP A 22 2.00 -8.13 3.36
C ASP A 22 0.49 -8.45 3.38
N LYS A 23 0.07 -9.50 2.66
CA LYS A 23 -1.33 -9.98 2.69
C LYS A 23 -1.74 -10.50 4.07
N LYS A 24 -0.88 -11.27 4.75
CA LYS A 24 -1.15 -11.77 6.10
C LYS A 24 -1.22 -10.62 7.11
N LYS A 25 -0.29 -9.66 7.01
CA LYS A 25 -0.28 -8.45 7.85
C LYS A 25 -1.58 -7.66 7.71
N LEU A 26 -2.01 -7.37 6.48
CA LEU A 26 -3.28 -6.68 6.23
C LEU A 26 -4.48 -7.46 6.79
N LYS A 27 -4.53 -8.78 6.57
CA LYS A 27 -5.62 -9.63 7.11
C LYS A 27 -5.68 -9.57 8.64
N ASN A 28 -4.54 -9.64 9.31
CA ASN A 28 -4.47 -9.55 10.76
C ASN A 28 -4.94 -8.18 11.25
N LEU A 29 -4.46 -7.10 10.63
CA LEU A 29 -4.86 -5.73 11.00
C LEU A 29 -6.36 -5.46 10.75
N LYS A 30 -6.95 -6.04 9.71
CA LYS A 30 -8.40 -5.99 9.50
C LYS A 30 -9.19 -6.71 10.59
N HIS A 31 -8.63 -7.78 11.16
CA HIS A 31 -9.31 -8.60 12.14
C HIS A 31 -9.16 -8.07 13.57
N SER A 32 -7.95 -7.66 13.95
CA SER A 32 -7.62 -7.26 15.33
C SER A 32 -7.32 -5.78 15.49
N GLY A 33 -7.02 -5.07 14.41
CA GLY A 33 -6.65 -3.66 14.43
C GLY A 33 -7.86 -2.72 14.44
N THR A 34 -7.57 -1.43 14.38
CA THR A 34 -8.57 -0.38 14.26
C THR A 34 -8.56 0.18 12.84
N CYS A 35 -9.73 0.22 12.20
CA CYS A 35 -9.92 0.91 10.94
C CYS A 35 -10.12 2.40 11.22
N ILE A 36 -9.31 3.24 10.58
CA ILE A 36 -9.38 4.70 10.71
C ILE A 36 -9.63 5.27 9.32
N ASP A 37 -10.63 6.14 9.24
CA ASP A 37 -10.90 6.93 8.06
C ASP A 37 -9.70 7.86 7.82
N SER A 38 -9.19 7.84 6.59
CA SER A 38 -7.99 8.58 6.24
C SER A 38 -8.23 9.48 5.05
N GLU A 39 -7.58 10.64 5.07
CA GLU A 39 -7.54 11.52 3.91
C GLU A 39 -6.29 11.20 3.10
N ILE A 40 -6.46 10.90 1.81
CA ILE A 40 -5.32 10.80 0.90
C ILE A 40 -4.71 12.20 0.80
N LYS A 41 -3.48 12.42 1.25
CA LYS A 41 -2.81 13.73 1.15
C LYS A 41 -2.08 13.88 -0.17
N ASP A 42 -1.47 12.81 -0.66
CA ASP A 42 -0.61 12.84 -1.85
C ASP A 42 -0.53 11.47 -2.54
N ILE A 43 -0.18 11.48 -3.82
CA ILE A 43 0.11 10.30 -4.64
C ILE A 43 1.52 10.48 -5.20
N ILE A 44 2.46 9.65 -4.72
CA ILE A 44 3.86 9.70 -5.13
C ILE A 44 4.07 8.71 -6.27
N PRO A 45 4.23 9.16 -7.54
CA PRO A 45 4.45 8.27 -8.66
C PRO A 45 5.90 7.73 -8.65
N ALA A 46 6.05 6.43 -8.77
CA ALA A 46 7.31 5.79 -9.17
C ALA A 46 7.32 5.63 -10.70
N SER A 47 7.51 6.75 -11.41
CA SER A 47 7.43 6.85 -12.87
C SER A 47 8.39 5.92 -13.64
N TRP A 48 9.40 5.37 -12.96
CA TRP A 48 10.35 4.41 -13.50
C TRP A 48 9.86 2.95 -13.40
N ILE A 49 8.79 2.69 -12.64
CA ILE A 49 8.18 1.37 -12.44
C ILE A 49 6.80 1.38 -13.11
N ARG A 50 6.77 1.04 -14.40
CA ARG A 50 5.55 1.00 -15.21
C ARG A 50 5.17 -0.43 -15.57
N VAL A 51 3.87 -0.69 -15.64
CA VAL A 51 3.31 -1.97 -16.10
C VAL A 51 2.33 -1.64 -17.22
N GLY A 52 2.77 -1.81 -18.48
CA GLY A 52 2.01 -1.34 -19.64
C GLY A 52 1.69 0.16 -19.56
N ASN A 53 0.41 0.51 -19.62
CA ASN A 53 -0.08 1.89 -19.52
C ASN A 53 -0.28 2.37 -18.08
N TYR A 54 0.05 1.56 -17.07
CA TYR A 54 -0.13 1.90 -15.67
C TYR A 54 1.18 2.37 -15.03
N ILE A 55 1.05 3.25 -14.03
CA ILE A 55 2.17 3.78 -13.24
C ILE A 55 2.07 3.20 -11.83
N SER A 56 3.20 2.74 -11.30
CA SER A 56 3.26 2.35 -9.88
C SER A 56 3.32 3.60 -9.02
N CYS A 57 2.46 3.69 -8.02
CA CYS A 57 2.33 4.85 -7.14
C CYS A 57 2.30 4.43 -5.67
N ARG A 58 2.76 5.31 -4.78
CA ARG A 58 2.52 5.19 -3.33
C ARG A 58 1.51 6.24 -2.90
N ILE A 59 0.59 5.84 -2.04
CA ILE A 59 -0.44 6.70 -1.50
C ILE A 59 0.00 7.16 -0.12
N VAL A 60 -0.08 8.46 0.08
CA VAL A 60 0.17 9.09 1.36
C VAL A 60 -1.18 9.40 1.98
N CYS A 61 -1.46 8.82 3.14
CA CYS A 61 -2.67 9.08 3.91
C CYS A 61 -2.35 9.85 5.18
N GLY A 62 -3.13 10.87 5.48
CA GLY A 62 -3.19 11.51 6.79
C GLY A 62 -4.36 10.91 7.59
N PHE A 63 -4.14 10.64 8.86
CA PHE A 63 -5.20 10.16 9.76
C PHE A 63 -4.98 10.70 11.18
N ILE A 64 -6.07 10.82 11.94
CA ILE A 64 -6.04 11.27 13.33
C ILE A 64 -6.23 10.06 14.24
N TYR A 65 -5.39 9.94 15.27
CA TYR A 65 -5.50 8.93 16.31
C TYR A 65 -5.14 9.56 17.66
N GLU A 66 -6.01 9.45 18.67
CA GLU A 66 -5.83 10.07 19.99
C GLU A 66 -5.43 11.56 19.90
N ASP A 67 -6.19 12.33 19.12
CA ASP A 67 -5.98 13.77 18.88
C ASP A 67 -4.62 14.16 18.27
N LYS A 68 -3.87 13.18 17.74
CA LYS A 68 -2.60 13.39 17.04
C LYS A 68 -2.74 13.04 15.56
N GLU A 69 -2.16 13.89 14.71
CA GLU A 69 -2.09 13.63 13.28
C GLU A 69 -0.91 12.70 12.95
N TYR A 70 -1.18 11.68 12.16
CA TYR A 70 -0.20 10.71 11.68
C TYR A 70 -0.23 10.62 10.16
N LYS A 71 0.93 10.25 9.61
CA LYS A 71 1.12 10.03 8.17
C LYS A 71 1.41 8.56 7.91
N ALA A 72 0.56 7.93 7.11
CA ALA A 72 0.76 6.58 6.60
C ALA A 72 1.20 6.63 5.13
N VAL A 73 2.18 5.82 4.75
CA VAL A 73 2.60 5.67 3.35
C VAL A 73 2.40 4.22 2.91
N SER A 74 1.70 4.02 1.80
CA SER A 74 1.39 2.69 1.30
C SER A 74 2.60 2.00 0.66
N ASN A 75 2.45 0.69 0.46
CA ASN A 75 3.22 -0.03 -0.57
C ASN A 75 2.82 0.48 -1.98
N TYR A 76 3.44 -0.07 -3.02
CA TYR A 76 3.12 0.30 -4.39
C TYR A 76 1.74 -0.24 -4.81
N TYR A 77 0.91 0.66 -5.32
CA TYR A 77 -0.28 0.36 -6.10
C TYR A 77 -0.01 0.65 -7.57
N VAL A 78 -0.77 0.01 -8.46
CA VAL A 78 -0.69 0.23 -9.90
C VAL A 78 -1.92 1.01 -10.29
N LEU A 79 -1.73 2.26 -10.73
CA LEU A 79 -2.79 3.19 -11.09
C LEU A 79 -2.73 3.56 -12.56
N THR A 80 -3.87 3.89 -13.15
CA THR A 80 -3.89 4.51 -14.47
C THR A 80 -3.34 5.94 -14.36
N PRO A 81 -2.76 6.50 -15.43
CA PRO A 81 -2.25 7.88 -15.42
C PRO A 81 -3.35 8.94 -15.21
N PHE A 82 -4.62 8.54 -15.37
CA PHE A 82 -5.78 9.43 -15.33
C PHE A 82 -6.51 9.39 -13.99
N GLN A 83 -6.22 8.41 -13.13
CA GLN A 83 -6.81 8.33 -11.80
C GLN A 83 -6.37 9.53 -10.97
N ARG A 84 -7.35 10.31 -10.51
CA ARG A 84 -7.09 11.44 -9.63
C ARG A 84 -7.28 11.03 -8.18
N LYS A 85 -6.77 11.85 -7.26
CA LYS A 85 -6.93 11.63 -5.82
C LYS A 85 -8.41 11.59 -5.44
N GLU A 86 -9.25 12.39 -6.10
CA GLU A 86 -10.68 12.50 -5.80
C GLU A 86 -11.46 11.24 -6.18
N ASP A 87 -10.92 10.39 -7.07
CA ASP A 87 -11.55 9.13 -7.48
C ASP A 87 -11.16 7.95 -6.55
N LEU A 88 -10.38 8.23 -5.50
CA LEU A 88 -9.78 7.24 -4.62
C LEU A 88 -10.13 7.56 -3.16
N TYR A 89 -10.35 6.51 -2.38
CA TYR A 89 -10.39 6.60 -0.92
C TYR A 89 -9.55 5.49 -0.32
N ALA A 90 -9.05 5.71 0.88
CA ALA A 90 -8.14 4.79 1.54
C ALA A 90 -8.53 4.60 3.00
N ASN A 91 -8.46 3.33 3.44
CA ASN A 91 -8.62 2.97 4.84
C ASN A 91 -7.25 2.66 5.42
N VAL A 92 -6.96 3.22 6.59
CA VAL A 92 -5.75 2.91 7.35
C VAL A 92 -6.13 1.97 8.48
N PHE A 93 -5.55 0.77 8.46
CA PHE A 93 -5.67 -0.19 9.55
C PHE A 93 -4.44 -0.09 10.43
N ILE A 94 -4.62 0.30 11.69
CA ILE A 94 -3.54 0.38 12.68
C ILE A 94 -3.54 -0.83 13.60
N GLU A 95 -2.35 -1.24 14.07
CA GLU A 95 -2.24 -2.19 15.18
C GLU A 95 -2.76 -1.53 16.45
N GLN A 96 -3.41 -2.31 17.32
CA GLN A 96 -3.95 -1.82 18.59
C GLN A 96 -2.88 -1.02 19.36
N ASN A 97 -3.21 0.23 19.69
CA ASN A 97 -2.36 1.13 20.46
C ASN A 97 -0.99 1.42 19.80
N ASN A 98 -0.83 1.18 18.51
CA ASN A 98 0.41 1.46 17.80
C ASN A 98 0.17 2.06 16.39
N PRO A 99 0.06 3.40 16.30
CA PRO A 99 -0.19 4.09 15.03
C PRO A 99 1.00 4.02 14.06
N THR A 100 2.18 3.58 14.49
CA THR A 100 3.36 3.41 13.61
C THR A 100 3.31 2.11 12.81
N LYS A 101 2.54 1.12 13.28
CA LYS A 101 2.32 -0.14 12.60
C LYS A 101 0.95 -0.13 11.95
N TYR A 102 0.95 0.14 10.66
CA TYR A 102 -0.27 0.21 9.87
C TYR A 102 -0.16 -0.57 8.57
N SER A 103 -1.30 -0.77 7.93
CA SER A 103 -1.44 -1.12 6.52
C SER A 103 -2.54 -0.27 5.91
N ILE A 104 -2.35 0.09 4.64
CA ILE A 104 -3.33 0.88 3.89
C ILE A 104 -4.06 -0.06 2.93
N GLU A 105 -5.34 0.16 2.76
CA GLU A 105 -6.12 -0.40 1.67
C GLU A 105 -6.68 0.73 0.83
N LEU A 106 -6.40 0.69 -0.46
CA LEU A 106 -6.84 1.68 -1.43
C LEU A 106 -8.05 1.13 -2.19
N PHE A 107 -9.05 1.98 -2.33
CA PHE A 107 -10.25 1.71 -3.09
C PHE A 107 -10.43 2.77 -4.17
N GLN A 108 -11.13 2.40 -5.23
CA GLN A 108 -11.54 3.30 -6.29
C GLN A 108 -13.05 3.50 -6.18
N GLU A 109 -13.49 4.75 -6.21
CA GLU A 109 -14.92 5.04 -6.35
C GLU A 109 -15.38 4.60 -7.74
N GLY A 110 -16.33 3.67 -7.77
CA GLY A 110 -17.01 3.29 -9.00
C GLY A 110 -18.01 4.39 -9.37
N ARG A 111 -17.79 5.06 -10.50
CA ARG A 111 -18.84 5.74 -11.23
C ARG A 111 -19.43 4.81 -12.28
#